data_AF-A0A2N3ESV0-F1
#
_entry.id   AF-A0A2N3ESV0-F1
#
_cell.length_a   1.000
_cell.length_b   1.000
_cell.length_c   1.000
_cell.angle_alpha   90.00
_cell.angle_beta   90.00
_cell.angle_gamma   90.00
#
_symmetry.space_group_name_H-M   'P 1'
#
loop_
_entity.id
_entity.type
_entity.pdbx_description
1 polymer ?
#
loop_
_entity_poly.entity_id
_entity_poly.type
_entity_poly.pdbx_seq_one_letter_code
_entity_poly.pdbx_strand_id
1 'polypeptide(L)' 'MKTFEYNILSFPMTRKTSLADMQICLNEKGADGWEVVSISSSEFANVGHTVFLKRETIATGATA' A
#
# COMPACT_ATOMS: atom_id res chain seq x y z
N MET A 1 -11.89 20.08 -4.29
CA MET A 1 -10.59 19.52 -3.83
C MET A 1 -10.70 18.01 -3.86
N LYS A 2 -9.71 17.29 -4.39
CA LYS A 2 -9.68 15.83 -4.35
C LYS A 2 -9.21 15.39 -2.96
N THR A 3 -9.94 14.49 -2.32
CA THR A 3 -9.55 13.88 -1.06
C THR A 3 -8.77 12.60 -1.34
N PHE A 4 -7.66 12.41 -0.63
CA PHE A 4 -6.83 11.22 -0.76
C PHE A 4 -6.80 10.49 0.58
N GLU A 5 -7.08 9.20 0.54
CA GLU A 5 -6.78 8.30 1.65
C GLU A 5 -5.36 7.75 1.49
N TYR A 6 -4.66 7.58 2.61
CA TYR A 6 -3.32 7.01 2.64
C TYR A 6 -3.33 5.74 3.48
N ASN A 7 -2.62 4.72 3.02
CA ASN A 7 -2.46 3.46 3.74
C ASN A 7 -0.99 3.06 3.72
N ILE A 8 -0.51 2.51 4.83
CA ILE A 8 0.88 2.08 4.99
C ILE A 8 0.86 0.59 5.29
N LEU A 9 1.46 -0.19 4.41
CA LEU A 9 1.62 -1.64 4.57
C LEU A 9 3.08 -1.94 4.91
N SER A 10 3.30 -2.78 5.90
CA SER A 10 4.65 -3.21 6.30
C SER A 10 4.77 -4.72 6.13
N PHE A 11 5.71 -5.16 5.32
CA PHE A 11 5.98 -6.54 4.98
C PHE A 11 7.32 -6.97 5.59
N PRO A 12 7.34 -7.62 6.77
CA PRO A 12 8.56 -8.03 7.42
C PRO A 12 9.32 -9.07 6.58
N MET A 13 10.64 -8.92 6.46
CA MET A 13 11.49 -9.80 5.65
C MET A 13 11.98 -11.01 6.46
N THR A 14 11.08 -11.68 7.18
CA THR A 14 11.45 -12.79 8.06
C THR A 14 11.55 -14.12 7.32
N ARG A 15 10.94 -14.28 6.13
CA ARG A 15 11.00 -15.51 5.31
C ARG A 15 10.83 -15.26 3.81
N LYS A 16 11.29 -16.24 3.01
CA LYS A 16 11.19 -16.35 1.53
C LYS A 16 9.76 -16.19 0.98
N THR A 17 8.75 -16.25 1.84
CA THR A 17 7.32 -16.13 1.53
C THR A 17 6.83 -14.68 1.40
N SER A 18 7.60 -13.67 1.86
CA SER A 18 7.11 -12.29 1.95
C SER A 18 6.88 -11.59 0.60
N LEU A 19 7.56 -11.98 -0.47
CA LEU A 19 7.48 -11.26 -1.76
C LEU A 19 6.22 -11.62 -2.55
N ALA A 20 5.82 -12.89 -2.55
CA ALA A 20 4.59 -13.34 -3.21
C ALA A 20 3.36 -12.80 -2.48
N ASP A 21 3.37 -12.83 -1.14
CA ASP A 21 2.31 -12.26 -0.31
C ASP A 21 2.17 -10.74 -0.51
N MET A 22 3.30 -10.03 -0.55
CA MET A 22 3.33 -8.61 -0.90
C MET A 22 2.74 -8.35 -2.29
N GLN A 23 3.09 -9.15 -3.30
CA GLN A 23 2.54 -8.99 -4.65
C GLN A 23 1.03 -9.22 -4.68
N ILE A 24 0.53 -10.25 -4.00
CA ILE A 24 -0.91 -10.54 -3.92
C ILE A 24 -1.63 -9.38 -3.25
N CYS A 25 -1.15 -8.93 -2.08
CA CYS A 25 -1.75 -7.84 -1.32
C CYS A 25 -1.79 -6.53 -2.11
N LEU A 26 -0.70 -6.19 -2.82
CA LEU A 26 -0.65 -5.00 -3.67
C LEU A 26 -1.57 -5.10 -4.88
N ASN A 27 -1.73 -6.28 -5.46
CA ASN A 27 -2.65 -6.50 -6.58
C ASN A 27 -4.11 -6.33 -6.12
N GLU A 28 -4.48 -6.90 -4.98
CA GLU A 28 -5.80 -6.70 -4.36
C GLU A 28 -6.06 -5.23 -4.05
N LYS A 29 -5.08 -4.52 -3.49
CA LYS A 29 -5.18 -3.08 -3.23
C LYS A 29 -5.28 -2.27 -4.52
N GLY A 30 -4.52 -2.63 -5.56
CA GLY A 30 -4.63 -2.02 -6.88
C GLY A 30 -6.04 -2.19 -7.48
N ALA A 31 -6.65 -3.37 -7.32
CA ALA A 31 -8.02 -3.63 -7.74
C ALA A 31 -9.06 -2.80 -6.95
N ASP A 32 -8.77 -2.49 -5.68
CA ASP A 32 -9.56 -1.59 -4.83
C ASP A 32 -9.28 -0.08 -5.10
N GLY A 33 -8.45 0.23 -6.11
CA GLY A 33 -8.16 1.61 -6.53
C GLY A 33 -7.03 2.29 -5.75
N TRP A 34 -6.24 1.53 -4.98
CA TRP A 34 -5.05 2.05 -4.32
C TRP A 34 -3.88 2.11 -5.29
N GLU A 35 -3.21 3.26 -5.32
CA GLU A 35 -1.98 3.50 -6.05
C GLU A 35 -0.79 3.43 -5.10
N VAL A 36 0.25 2.69 -5.50
CA VAL A 36 1.52 2.67 -4.76
C VAL A 36 2.26 3.99 -5.02
N VAL A 37 2.50 4.75 -3.97
CA VAL A 37 3.22 6.03 -4.01
C VAL A 37 4.71 5.82 -3.86
N SER A 38 5.11 4.99 -2.90
CA SER A 38 6.52 4.75 -2.59
C SER A 38 6.69 3.43 -1.88
N ILE A 39 7.84 2.79 -2.11
CA ILE A 39 8.25 1.57 -1.42
C ILE A 39 9.57 1.87 -0.74
N SER A 40 9.57 1.83 0.59
CA SER A 40 10.77 1.93 1.40
C SER A 40 11.20 0.54 1.82
N SER A 41 12.21 -0.01 1.15
CA SER A 41 12.87 -1.25 1.58
C SER A 41 13.96 -0.91 2.59
N SER A 42 13.83 -1.41 3.82
CA SER A 42 14.88 -1.30 4.82
C SER A 42 15.67 -2.59 4.89
N GLU A 43 16.84 -2.59 4.24
CA GLU A 43 17.81 -3.69 4.30
C GLU A 43 18.55 -3.71 5.65
N PHE A 44 18.61 -2.55 6.33
CA PHE A 44 19.16 -2.44 7.67
C PHE A 44 18.22 -3.11 8.68
N ALA A 45 18.73 -4.14 9.37
CA ALA A 45 18.06 -4.92 10.42
C ALA A 45 16.92 -5.88 10.01
N ASN A 46 16.84 -6.34 8.76
CA ASN A 46 15.81 -7.30 8.30
C ASN A 46 14.36 -6.83 8.57
N VAL A 47 14.14 -5.52 8.64
CA VAL A 47 12.88 -4.93 9.10
C VAL A 47 11.74 -5.15 8.10
N GLY A 48 12.03 -5.22 6.81
CA GLY A 48 11.01 -5.46 5.77
C GLY A 48 10.90 -4.39 4.70
N HIS A 49 9.85 -4.52 3.89
CA HIS A 49 9.40 -3.53 2.92
C HIS A 49 8.21 -2.76 3.49
N THR A 50 8.29 -1.44 3.52
CA THR A 50 7.15 -0.58 3.84
C THR A 50 6.62 0.04 2.55
N VAL A 51 5.36 -0.19 2.23
CA VAL A 51 4.69 0.35 1.05
C VAL A 51 3.72 1.43 1.47
N PHE A 52 3.85 2.60 0.84
CA PHE A 52 2.94 3.72 0.97
C PHE A 52 1.96 3.68 -0.19
N LEU A 53 0.67 3.58 0.10
CA LEU A 53 -0.41 3.62 -0.86
C LEU A 53 -1.23 4.88 -0.67
N LYS A 54 -1.76 5.41 -1.77
CA LYS A 54 -2.78 6.45 -1.78
C LYS A 54 -3.99 5.94 -2.55
N ARG A 55 -5.18 6.38 -2.19
CA ARG A 55 -6.40 6.17 -2.99
C ARG A 55 -7.09 7.50 -3.13
N GLU A 56 -7.51 7.85 -4.35
CA GLU A 56 -8.39 8.99 -4.53
C GLU A 56 -9.79 8.61 -4.04
N THR A 57 -10.22 9.25 -2.96
CA THR A 57 -11.56 9.08 -2.43
C THR A 57 -12.40 10.21 -3.00
N ILE A 58 -13.32 9.89 -3.89
CA ILE A 58 -14.38 10.84 -4.22
C ILE A 58 -15.23 10.91 -2.96
N ALA A 59 -15.21 12.05 -2.28
CA ALA A 59 -16.16 12.32 -1.21
C ALA A 59 -17.57 12.13 -1.81
N THR A 60 -18.14 10.95 -1.60
CA THR A 60 -19.51 10.62 -1.98
C THR A 60 -20.41 11.32 -0.95
N GLY A 61 -20.45 12.64 -1.08
CA GLY A 61 -21.06 13.56 -0.13
C GLY A 61 -21.23 14.97 -0.71
N ALA A 62 -21.22 15.10 -2.03
CA ALA A 62 -21.60 16.33 -2.74
C ALA A 62 -22.66 16.04 -3.82
N THR A 63 -23.58 15.12 -3.52
CA THR A 63 -24.88 15.01 -4.19
C THR A 63 -25.97 14.96 -3.12
N ALA A 64 -26.38 16.14 -2.67
CA ALA A 64 -27.75 16.54 -2.34
C ALA A 64 -27.71 18.01 -1.86
#